data_AF-A0A6G4J572-F1
#
_entry.id   AF-A0A6G4J572-F1
#
_cell.length_a   1.000
_cell.length_b   1.000
_cell.length_c   1.000
_cell.angle_alpha   90.00
_cell.angle_beta   90.00
_cell.angle_gamma   90.00
#
_symmetry.space_group_name_H-M   'P 1'
#
loop_
_entity.id
_entity.type
_entity.pdbx_description
1 polymer ?
#
loop_
_entity_poly.entity_id
_entity_poly.type
_entity_poly.pdbx_seq_one_letter_code
_entity_poly.pdbx_strand_id
1 'polypeptide(L)'
;MDSFSRKEIVIGRLKFITMSLIGILLFLVPIPVEQDGQKQTTLPVAFLAGVLKDVLGGVMPFLIVTIITLSGIITLICSTILKDKLKPDGLMNNAFNVRIGWLILRILAVVFAWMTFLRIGSKVIYSDETGGLLFSSLLPTLVAVFLFAALFLPLLMEYGLLEMLGPIFRPVMRPLFTLPGRSTVDNLASFIGDGTVGVLITSRQYGEGYYSRREATVISTTFSVVSITFAIVVAETVHMQNQFFAFYLSVIVS
;
A
#
# COMPACT_ATOMS: atom_id res chain seq x y z
N MET A 1 6.12 -34.02 -16.02
CA MET A 1 6.87 -33.14 -15.11
C MET A 1 8.23 -32.97 -15.73
N ASP A 2 8.44 -31.90 -16.50
CA ASP A 2 9.71 -31.65 -17.17
C ASP A 2 10.80 -31.45 -16.12
N SER A 3 11.84 -32.28 -16.17
CA SER A 3 12.96 -32.21 -15.23
C SER A 3 13.82 -31.01 -15.58
N PHE A 4 13.68 -29.92 -14.82
CA PHE A 4 14.53 -28.74 -14.93
C PHE A 4 16.03 -29.12 -14.93
N SER A 5 16.80 -28.49 -15.80
CA SER A 5 18.25 -28.67 -15.86
C SER A 5 18.90 -28.18 -14.56
N ARG A 6 20.03 -28.80 -14.16
CA ARG A 6 20.80 -28.38 -12.97
C ARG A 6 21.18 -26.90 -13.03
N LYS A 7 21.42 -26.35 -14.23
CA LYS A 7 21.71 -24.93 -14.46
C LYS A 7 20.49 -24.04 -14.20
N GLU A 8 19.31 -24.46 -14.65
CA GLU A 8 18.04 -23.74 -14.44
C GLU A 8 17.65 -23.71 -12.97
N ILE A 9 17.88 -24.81 -12.24
CA ILE A 9 17.65 -24.88 -10.80
C ILE A 9 18.56 -23.90 -10.05
N VAL A 10 19.84 -23.81 -10.41
CA VAL A 10 20.78 -22.87 -9.76
C VAL A 10 20.40 -21.42 -10.06
N ILE A 11 20.08 -21.09 -11.32
CA ILE A 11 19.64 -19.74 -11.71
C ILE A 11 18.34 -19.36 -10.99
N GLY A 12 17.36 -20.28 -10.96
CA GLY A 12 16.08 -20.07 -10.29
C GLY A 12 16.24 -19.84 -8.79
N ARG A 13 17.08 -20.65 -8.12
CA ARG A 13 17.40 -20.47 -6.69
C ARG A 13 18.11 -19.14 -6.42
N LEU A 14 19.08 -18.77 -7.24
CA LEU A 14 19.77 -17.51 -7.08
C LEU A 14 18.80 -16.34 -7.24
N LYS A 15 17.96 -16.36 -8.28
CA LYS A 15 16.93 -15.34 -8.52
C LYS A 15 15.93 -15.24 -7.36
N PHE A 16 15.46 -16.39 -6.85
CA PHE A 16 14.61 -16.47 -5.66
C PHE A 16 15.29 -15.79 -4.46
N ILE A 17 16.53 -16.19 -4.13
CA ILE A 17 17.23 -15.68 -2.95
C ILE A 17 17.48 -14.18 -3.09
N THR A 18 18.04 -13.72 -4.20
CA THR A 18 18.42 -12.31 -4.38
C THR A 18 17.20 -11.40 -4.40
N MET A 19 16.15 -11.76 -5.14
CA MET A 19 14.96 -10.91 -5.27
C MET A 19 14.14 -10.90 -3.98
N SER A 20 14.00 -12.05 -3.32
CA SER A 20 13.34 -12.12 -2.02
C SER A 20 14.10 -11.33 -0.95
N LEU A 21 15.44 -11.39 -0.94
CA LEU A 21 16.26 -10.66 0.03
C LEU A 21 16.16 -9.14 -0.19
N ILE A 22 16.15 -8.68 -1.44
CA ILE A 22 15.91 -7.27 -1.76
C ILE A 22 14.49 -6.87 -1.32
N GLY A 23 13.48 -7.68 -1.60
CA GLY A 23 12.10 -7.44 -1.16
C GLY A 23 11.99 -7.35 0.37
N ILE A 24 12.62 -8.27 1.09
CA ILE A 24 12.68 -8.24 2.57
C ILE A 24 13.36 -6.98 3.06
N LEU A 25 14.52 -6.62 2.51
CA LEU A 25 15.22 -5.40 2.91
C LEU A 25 14.35 -4.17 2.70
N LEU A 26 13.66 -4.08 1.57
CA LEU A 26 12.84 -2.92 1.21
C LEU A 26 11.55 -2.77 2.03
N PHE A 27 10.90 -3.89 2.37
CA PHE A 27 9.55 -3.90 2.96
C PHE A 27 9.45 -4.41 4.40
N LEU A 28 10.47 -5.12 4.90
CA LEU A 28 10.43 -5.82 6.18
C LEU A 28 11.58 -5.45 7.12
N VAL A 29 12.61 -4.75 6.64
CA VAL A 29 13.73 -4.30 7.49
C VAL A 29 13.57 -2.81 7.76
N PRO A 30 13.21 -2.40 8.99
CA PRO A 30 13.05 -1.00 9.32
C PRO A 30 14.44 -0.35 9.38
N ILE A 31 14.56 0.85 8.82
CA ILE A 31 15.76 1.67 8.91
C ILE A 31 15.51 2.84 9.87
N PRO A 32 16.48 3.18 10.73
CA PRO A 32 16.41 4.38 11.55
C PRO A 32 16.59 5.60 10.65
N VAL A 33 15.65 6.54 10.75
CA VAL A 33 15.71 7.84 10.08
C VAL A 33 15.57 8.93 11.12
N GLU A 34 16.37 9.98 10.98
CA GLU A 34 16.21 11.20 11.77
C GLU A 34 15.33 12.15 10.98
N GLN A 35 14.10 12.36 11.46
CA GLN A 35 13.17 13.33 10.90
C GLN A 35 12.84 14.33 12.02
N ASP A 36 13.13 15.61 11.78
CA ASP A 36 12.97 16.71 12.76
C ASP A 36 13.65 16.47 14.13
N GLY A 37 14.83 15.84 14.13
CA GLY A 37 15.61 15.58 15.35
C GLY A 37 15.11 14.43 16.22
N GLN A 38 14.05 13.73 15.80
CA GLN A 38 13.58 12.49 16.44
C GLN A 38 13.97 11.27 15.60
N LYS A 39 14.47 10.22 16.27
CA LYS A 39 14.79 8.93 15.64
C LYS A 39 13.50 8.14 15.44
N GLN A 40 13.00 8.12 14.22
CA GLN A 40 11.87 7.29 13.84
C GLN A 40 12.37 6.09 13.03
N THR A 41 11.71 4.94 13.14
CA THR A 41 11.99 3.81 12.25
C THR A 41 10.96 3.76 11.15
N THR A 42 11.42 3.72 9.90
CA THR A 42 10.57 3.64 8.70
C THR A 42 11.04 2.52 7.79
N LEU A 43 10.23 2.12 6.81
CA LEU A 43 10.69 1.21 5.77
C LEU A 43 11.56 1.94 4.75
N PRO A 44 12.56 1.28 4.16
CA PRO A 44 13.31 1.83 3.04
C PRO A 44 12.43 2.33 1.89
N VAL A 45 11.33 1.64 1.59
CA VAL A 45 10.37 2.09 0.55
C VAL A 45 9.69 3.41 0.93
N ALA A 46 9.30 3.57 2.20
CA ALA A 46 8.70 4.80 2.69
C ALA A 46 9.73 5.94 2.78
N PHE A 47 10.98 5.63 3.13
CA PHE A 47 12.08 6.59 3.06
C PHE A 47 12.33 7.07 1.63
N LEU A 48 12.41 6.16 0.65
CA LEU A 48 12.53 6.51 -0.76
C LEU A 48 11.36 7.37 -1.25
N ALA A 49 10.14 7.08 -0.79
CA ALA A 49 8.97 7.89 -1.06
C ALA A 49 9.07 9.30 -0.46
N GLY A 50 9.58 9.42 0.78
CA GLY A 50 9.89 10.70 1.43
C GLY A 50 10.91 11.51 0.64
N VAL A 51 12.03 10.91 0.27
CA VAL A 51 13.07 11.55 -0.58
C VAL A 51 12.47 12.01 -1.90
N LEU A 52 11.64 11.20 -2.56
CA LEU A 52 10.99 11.60 -3.81
C LEU A 52 10.03 12.78 -3.59
N LYS A 53 9.27 12.78 -2.49
CA LYS A 53 8.38 13.89 -2.13
C LYS A 53 9.17 15.18 -1.92
N ASP A 54 10.31 15.12 -1.24
CA ASP A 54 11.15 16.28 -0.97
C ASP A 54 11.81 16.82 -2.25
N VAL A 55 12.26 15.93 -3.13
CA VAL A 55 12.83 16.30 -4.44
C VAL A 55 11.79 16.93 -5.36
N LEU A 56 10.56 16.38 -5.38
CA LEU A 56 9.48 16.93 -6.19
C LEU A 56 8.91 18.23 -5.60
N GLY A 57 8.93 18.39 -4.27
CA GLY A 57 8.56 19.59 -3.54
C GLY A 57 7.31 20.27 -4.09
N GLY A 58 7.47 21.48 -4.63
CA GLY A 58 6.38 22.30 -5.18
C GLY A 58 5.73 21.75 -6.45
N VAL A 59 6.31 20.77 -7.13
CA VAL A 59 5.73 20.12 -8.32
C VAL A 59 4.70 19.06 -7.94
N MET A 60 4.76 18.53 -6.73
CA MET A 60 3.91 17.42 -6.28
C MET A 60 2.40 17.73 -6.36
N PRO A 61 1.89 18.90 -5.92
CA PRO A 61 0.50 19.31 -6.15
C PRO A 61 0.02 19.21 -7.60
N PHE A 62 0.85 19.68 -8.54
CA PHE A 62 0.54 19.65 -9.96
C PHE A 62 0.47 18.21 -10.48
N LEU A 63 1.45 17.38 -10.10
CA LEU A 63 1.46 15.96 -10.45
C LEU A 63 0.20 15.24 -9.97
N ILE A 64 -0.23 15.47 -8.74
CA ILE A 64 -1.44 14.85 -8.17
C ILE A 64 -2.68 15.20 -9.00
N VAL A 65 -2.89 16.49 -9.28
CA VAL A 65 -4.04 16.94 -10.08
C VAL A 65 -3.98 16.37 -11.49
N THR A 66 -2.80 16.35 -12.11
CA THR A 66 -2.61 15.77 -13.44
C THR A 66 -2.93 14.27 -13.45
N ILE A 67 -2.42 13.50 -12.49
CA ILE A 67 -2.67 12.05 -12.39
C ILE A 67 -4.16 11.77 -12.19
N ILE A 68 -4.82 12.47 -11.25
CA ILE A 68 -6.25 12.30 -10.98
C ILE A 68 -7.08 12.67 -12.20
N THR A 69 -6.78 13.80 -12.84
CA THR A 69 -7.50 14.29 -14.02
C THR A 69 -7.34 13.34 -15.20
N LEU A 70 -6.11 12.92 -15.50
CA LEU A 70 -5.81 11.99 -16.58
C LEU A 70 -6.50 10.64 -16.34
N SER A 71 -6.42 10.12 -15.12
CA SER A 71 -7.12 8.89 -14.72
C SER A 71 -8.63 9.01 -14.92
N GLY A 72 -9.24 10.13 -14.51
CA GLY A 72 -10.66 10.39 -14.71
C GLY A 72 -11.07 10.45 -16.19
N ILE A 73 -10.30 11.15 -17.02
CA ILE A 73 -10.55 11.27 -18.47
C ILE A 73 -10.41 9.90 -19.15
N ILE A 74 -9.34 9.14 -18.87
CA ILE A 74 -9.14 7.81 -19.44
C ILE A 74 -10.27 6.88 -19.00
N THR A 75 -10.69 6.94 -17.74
CA THR A 75 -11.84 6.17 -17.23
C THR A 75 -13.11 6.52 -17.98
N LEU A 76 -13.38 7.81 -18.19
CA LEU A 76 -14.57 8.26 -18.92
C LEU A 76 -14.57 7.69 -20.34
N ILE A 77 -13.47 7.84 -21.06
CA ILE A 77 -13.34 7.34 -22.43
C ILE A 77 -13.47 5.81 -22.48
N CYS A 78 -12.79 5.10 -21.58
CA CYS A 78 -12.78 3.64 -21.54
C CYS A 78 -14.14 3.05 -21.14
N SER A 79 -14.83 3.66 -20.17
CA SER A 79 -16.11 3.17 -19.64
C SER A 79 -17.32 3.56 -20.50
N THR A 80 -17.20 4.57 -21.38
CA THR A 80 -18.30 5.05 -22.22
C THR A 80 -18.09 4.79 -23.71
N ILE A 81 -16.98 5.27 -24.29
CA ILE A 81 -16.75 5.26 -25.74
C ILE A 81 -16.10 3.96 -26.21
N LEU A 82 -15.08 3.48 -25.48
CA LEU A 82 -14.27 2.34 -25.89
C LEU A 82 -14.69 1.02 -25.24
N LYS A 83 -15.77 1.01 -24.45
CA LYS A 83 -16.17 -0.13 -23.60
C LYS A 83 -16.16 -1.47 -24.32
N ASP A 84 -16.71 -1.52 -25.54
CA ASP A 84 -16.83 -2.76 -26.32
C ASP A 84 -15.60 -3.08 -27.20
N LYS A 85 -14.62 -2.16 -27.25
CA LYS A 85 -13.37 -2.29 -28.03
C LYS A 85 -12.16 -2.65 -27.17
N LEU A 86 -12.31 -2.65 -25.84
CA LEU A 86 -11.23 -2.97 -24.92
C LEU A 86 -11.05 -4.49 -24.82
N LYS A 87 -9.79 -4.94 -24.82
CA LYS A 87 -9.47 -6.35 -24.56
C LYS A 87 -9.84 -6.69 -23.10
N PRO A 88 -10.63 -7.75 -22.84
CA PRO A 88 -11.08 -8.10 -21.49
C PRO A 88 -9.96 -8.19 -20.46
N ASP A 89 -8.84 -8.82 -20.84
CA ASP A 89 -7.68 -9.03 -19.96
C ASP A 89 -6.62 -7.92 -20.08
N GLY A 90 -6.89 -6.87 -20.87
CA GLY A 90 -5.98 -5.77 -21.08
C GLY A 90 -5.91 -4.85 -19.86
N LEU A 91 -4.73 -4.26 -19.61
CA LEU A 91 -4.51 -3.29 -18.54
C LEU A 91 -5.53 -2.14 -18.58
N MET A 92 -5.83 -1.65 -19.78
CA MET A 92 -6.76 -0.54 -19.98
C MET A 92 -8.20 -0.89 -19.53
N ASN A 93 -8.63 -2.13 -19.78
CA ASN A 93 -9.94 -2.62 -19.33
C ASN A 93 -9.97 -2.76 -17.81
N ASN A 94 -8.98 -3.45 -17.24
CA ASN A 94 -8.91 -3.70 -15.81
C ASN A 94 -8.73 -2.43 -14.97
N ALA A 95 -8.00 -1.42 -15.46
CA ALA A 95 -7.73 -0.19 -14.72
C ALA A 95 -8.81 0.90 -14.89
N PHE A 96 -9.44 0.98 -16.08
CA PHE A 96 -10.24 2.14 -16.47
C PHE A 96 -11.66 1.83 -16.95
N ASN A 97 -12.01 0.57 -17.23
CA ASN A 97 -13.40 0.19 -17.50
C ASN A 97 -14.10 -0.16 -16.19
N VAL A 98 -14.87 0.78 -15.66
CA VAL A 98 -15.52 0.66 -14.35
C VAL A 98 -17.03 0.79 -14.48
N ARG A 99 -17.76 0.26 -13.48
CA ARG A 99 -19.22 0.43 -13.40
C ARG A 99 -19.59 1.90 -13.21
N ILE A 100 -20.81 2.28 -13.60
CA ILE A 100 -21.28 3.66 -13.59
C ILE A 100 -21.10 4.38 -12.24
N GLY A 101 -21.32 3.69 -11.11
CA GLY A 101 -21.11 4.28 -9.78
C GLY A 101 -19.65 4.66 -9.52
N TRP A 102 -18.71 3.80 -9.92
CA TRP A 102 -17.27 4.08 -9.83
C TRP A 102 -16.82 5.17 -10.80
N LEU A 103 -17.44 5.24 -11.99
CA LEU A 103 -17.18 6.32 -12.94
C LEU A 103 -17.60 7.66 -12.34
N ILE A 104 -18.83 7.78 -11.81
CA ILE A 104 -19.32 9.00 -11.16
C ILE A 104 -18.37 9.43 -10.03
N LEU A 105 -17.95 8.48 -9.18
CA LEU A 105 -17.02 8.76 -8.10
C LEU A 105 -15.67 9.29 -8.60
N ARG A 106 -15.11 8.70 -9.67
CA ARG A 106 -13.86 9.18 -10.28
C ARG A 106 -14.01 10.59 -10.86
N ILE A 107 -15.14 10.90 -11.51
CA ILE A 107 -15.39 12.26 -12.01
C ILE A 107 -15.55 13.26 -10.87
N LEU A 108 -16.28 12.91 -9.80
CA LEU A 108 -16.38 13.76 -8.60
C LEU A 108 -15.01 13.98 -7.95
N ALA A 109 -14.15 12.95 -7.89
CA ALA A 109 -12.79 13.07 -7.39
C ALA A 109 -11.95 14.09 -8.20
N VAL A 110 -12.09 14.11 -9.53
CA VAL A 110 -11.46 15.13 -10.39
C VAL A 110 -11.96 16.53 -10.03
N VAL A 111 -13.28 16.69 -9.91
CA VAL A 111 -13.89 17.99 -9.54
C VAL A 111 -13.38 18.46 -8.18
N PHE A 112 -13.42 17.61 -7.15
CA PHE A 112 -12.96 17.98 -5.81
C PHE A 112 -11.44 18.23 -5.74
N ALA A 113 -10.64 17.50 -6.50
CA ALA A 113 -9.21 17.76 -6.60
C ALA A 113 -8.94 19.16 -7.18
N TRP A 114 -9.62 19.55 -8.25
CA TRP A 114 -9.51 20.89 -8.84
C TRP A 114 -10.05 22.00 -7.93
N MET A 115 -11.20 21.76 -7.28
CA MET A 115 -11.76 22.70 -6.29
C MET A 115 -10.79 22.96 -5.14
N THR A 116 -10.13 21.90 -4.66
CA THR A 116 -9.13 21.99 -3.58
C THR A 116 -7.86 22.69 -4.07
N PHE A 117 -7.36 22.30 -5.24
CA PHE A 117 -6.14 22.85 -5.82
C PHE A 117 -6.25 24.34 -6.15
N LEU A 118 -7.35 24.77 -6.77
CA LEU A 118 -7.59 26.17 -7.10
C LEU A 118 -8.23 26.97 -5.94
N ARG A 119 -8.59 26.29 -4.84
CA ARG A 119 -9.36 26.86 -3.72
C ARG A 119 -10.68 27.52 -4.17
N ILE A 120 -11.37 26.88 -5.12
CA ILE A 120 -12.64 27.36 -5.70
C ILE A 120 -13.81 26.55 -5.12
N GLY A 121 -14.89 27.24 -4.74
CA GLY A 121 -16.15 26.64 -4.31
C GLY A 121 -16.41 26.78 -2.80
N SER A 122 -16.99 25.73 -2.19
CA SER A 122 -17.31 25.76 -0.75
C SER A 122 -16.07 25.53 0.10
N LYS A 123 -15.89 26.34 1.15
CA LYS A 123 -14.84 26.15 2.16
C LYS A 123 -14.89 24.78 2.82
N VAL A 124 -16.07 24.15 2.86
CA VAL A 124 -16.22 22.77 3.39
C VAL A 124 -15.38 21.77 2.60
N ILE A 125 -15.10 22.04 1.31
CA ILE A 125 -14.37 21.13 0.43
C ILE A 125 -12.86 21.39 0.48
N TYR A 126 -12.42 22.65 0.42
CA TYR A 126 -10.99 22.98 0.29
C TYR A 126 -10.33 23.45 1.59
N SER A 127 -11.03 23.47 2.73
CA SER A 127 -10.42 23.89 4.01
C SER A 127 -9.24 23.00 4.38
N ASP A 128 -8.34 23.57 5.19
CA ASP A 128 -7.15 22.86 5.67
C ASP A 128 -7.52 21.67 6.58
N GLU A 129 -8.75 21.61 7.10
CA GLU A 129 -9.28 20.49 7.88
C GLU A 129 -9.92 19.39 7.03
N THR A 130 -10.20 19.65 5.74
CA THR A 130 -10.87 18.68 4.84
C THR A 130 -10.01 18.35 3.62
N GLY A 131 -10.34 18.88 2.44
CA GLY A 131 -9.62 18.60 1.20
C GLY A 131 -8.18 19.12 1.24
N GLY A 132 -7.93 20.23 1.94
CA GLY A 132 -6.59 20.79 2.09
C GLY A 132 -5.62 19.82 2.78
N LEU A 133 -6.05 19.16 3.87
CA LEU A 133 -5.25 18.13 4.55
C LEU A 133 -4.93 16.94 3.64
N LEU A 134 -5.97 16.42 2.97
CA LEU A 134 -5.83 15.31 2.03
C LEU A 134 -4.86 15.65 0.90
N PHE A 135 -4.98 16.83 0.34
CA PHE A 135 -4.22 17.25 -0.83
C PHE A 135 -2.76 17.65 -0.51
N SER A 136 -2.51 18.26 0.64
CA SER A 136 -1.17 18.72 1.05
C SER A 136 -0.32 17.64 1.71
N SER A 137 -0.95 16.70 2.43
CA SER A 137 -0.24 15.77 3.31
C SER A 137 -0.39 14.31 2.87
N LEU A 138 -1.62 13.87 2.61
CA LEU A 138 -1.91 12.46 2.35
C LEU A 138 -1.64 12.05 0.90
N LEU A 139 -2.20 12.76 -0.09
CA LEU A 139 -2.03 12.42 -1.51
C LEU A 139 -0.57 12.42 -1.98
N PRO A 140 0.30 13.39 -1.60
CA PRO A 140 1.73 13.33 -1.90
C PRO A 140 2.40 12.05 -1.41
N THR A 141 2.11 11.70 -0.17
CA THR A 141 2.69 10.53 0.50
C THR A 141 2.21 9.25 -0.17
N LEU A 142 0.91 9.14 -0.44
CA LEU A 142 0.32 7.98 -1.12
C LEU A 142 0.87 7.80 -2.54
N VAL A 143 0.97 8.87 -3.34
CA VAL A 143 1.51 8.79 -4.70
C VAL A 143 2.96 8.30 -4.69
N ALA A 144 3.79 8.84 -3.80
CA ALA A 144 5.19 8.45 -3.70
C ALA A 144 5.36 7.00 -3.20
N VAL A 145 4.63 6.62 -2.13
CA VAL A 145 4.68 5.26 -1.58
C VAL A 145 4.17 4.24 -2.59
N PHE A 146 3.04 4.50 -3.25
CA PHE A 146 2.48 3.57 -4.23
C PHE A 146 3.34 3.44 -5.49
N LEU A 147 4.08 4.47 -5.89
CA LEU A 147 5.05 4.37 -6.99
C LEU A 147 6.11 3.31 -6.69
N PHE A 148 6.78 3.43 -5.55
CA PHE A 148 7.83 2.49 -5.16
C PHE A 148 7.28 1.12 -4.76
N ALA A 149 6.11 1.09 -4.12
CA ALA A 149 5.42 -0.17 -3.85
C ALA A 149 5.11 -0.88 -5.18
N ALA A 150 4.48 -0.24 -6.16
CA ALA A 150 4.18 -0.87 -7.44
C ALA A 150 5.43 -1.40 -8.17
N LEU A 151 6.56 -0.72 -8.04
CA LEU A 151 7.84 -1.12 -8.63
C LEU A 151 8.48 -2.31 -7.92
N PHE A 152 8.46 -2.35 -6.58
CA PHE A 152 9.22 -3.32 -5.80
C PHE A 152 8.36 -4.45 -5.20
N LEU A 153 7.04 -4.30 -5.10
CA LEU A 153 6.14 -5.32 -4.57
C LEU A 153 6.24 -6.68 -5.31
N PRO A 154 6.46 -6.71 -6.65
CA PRO A 154 6.75 -7.96 -7.35
C PRO A 154 7.93 -8.73 -6.75
N LEU A 155 8.97 -8.06 -6.25
CA LEU A 155 10.15 -8.70 -5.65
C LEU A 155 9.79 -9.56 -4.43
N LEU A 156 8.76 -9.15 -3.70
CA LEU A 156 8.27 -9.81 -2.50
C LEU A 156 7.21 -10.87 -2.82
N MET A 157 6.32 -10.61 -3.79
CA MET A 157 5.18 -11.48 -4.07
C MET A 157 5.44 -12.55 -5.14
N GLU A 158 6.17 -12.20 -6.21
CA GLU A 158 6.23 -13.02 -7.43
C GLU A 158 7.46 -13.95 -7.47
N TYR A 159 8.43 -13.75 -6.57
CA TYR A 159 9.68 -14.52 -6.56
C TYR A 159 9.68 -15.71 -5.61
N GLY A 160 8.54 -16.12 -5.06
CA GLY A 160 8.40 -17.35 -4.27
C GLY A 160 8.46 -17.18 -2.76
N LEU A 161 8.73 -15.97 -2.25
CA LEU A 161 8.91 -15.73 -0.81
C LEU A 161 7.63 -16.09 -0.03
N LEU A 162 6.47 -15.70 -0.54
CA LEU A 162 5.17 -16.02 0.06
C LEU A 162 4.93 -17.53 0.10
N GLU A 163 5.29 -18.25 -0.96
CA GLU A 163 5.19 -19.70 -1.08
C GLU A 163 6.12 -20.43 -0.10
N MET A 164 7.28 -19.85 0.19
CA MET A 164 8.21 -20.40 1.19
C MET A 164 7.71 -20.16 2.62
N LEU A 165 7.29 -18.93 2.94
CA LEU A 165 6.86 -18.57 4.28
C LEU A 165 5.46 -19.11 4.63
N GLY A 166 4.61 -19.31 3.62
CA GLY A 166 3.24 -19.79 3.80
C GLY A 166 3.15 -21.10 4.60
N PRO A 167 3.80 -22.19 4.20
CA PRO A 167 3.81 -23.44 4.93
C PRO A 167 4.44 -23.34 6.33
N ILE A 168 5.47 -22.49 6.50
CA ILE A 168 6.18 -22.30 7.77
C ILE A 168 5.26 -21.69 8.82
N PHE A 169 4.49 -20.67 8.45
CA PHE A 169 3.62 -19.94 9.37
C PHE A 169 2.17 -20.45 9.41
N ARG A 170 1.78 -21.34 8.48
CA ARG A 170 0.45 -21.98 8.48
C ARG A 170 0.04 -22.58 9.83
N PRO A 171 0.92 -23.28 10.59
CA PRO A 171 0.56 -23.84 11.89
C PRO A 171 0.20 -22.81 12.96
N VAL A 172 0.59 -21.54 12.79
CA VAL A 172 0.26 -20.45 13.71
C VAL A 172 -0.93 -19.65 13.19
N MET A 173 -0.87 -19.23 11.93
CA MET A 173 -1.88 -18.36 11.31
C MET A 173 -3.24 -19.02 11.17
N ARG A 174 -3.29 -20.32 10.85
CA ARG A 174 -4.55 -21.02 10.60
C ARG A 174 -5.35 -21.28 11.88
N PRO A 175 -4.78 -21.82 12.97
CA PRO A 175 -5.55 -22.06 14.20
C PRO A 175 -5.86 -20.79 15.00
N LEU A 176 -4.94 -19.82 15.07
CA LEU A 176 -5.16 -18.62 15.88
C LEU A 176 -6.03 -17.58 15.17
N PHE A 177 -5.80 -17.35 13.89
CA PHE A 177 -6.40 -16.22 13.16
C PHE A 177 -7.32 -16.65 12.03
N THR A 178 -7.44 -17.95 11.74
CA THR A 178 -8.18 -18.49 10.60
C THR A 178 -7.68 -17.97 9.24
N LEU A 179 -6.41 -17.56 9.17
CA LEU A 179 -5.78 -16.98 7.99
C LEU A 179 -4.83 -17.95 7.28
N PRO A 180 -4.59 -17.80 5.97
CA PRO A 180 -3.59 -18.58 5.24
C PRO A 180 -2.19 -18.17 5.68
N GLY A 181 -1.25 -19.11 5.76
CA GLY A 181 0.11 -18.79 6.24
C GLY A 181 0.85 -17.73 5.39
N ARG A 182 0.47 -17.56 4.11
CA ARG A 182 1.02 -16.53 3.21
C ARG A 182 0.77 -15.11 3.73
N SER A 183 -0.34 -14.89 4.46
CA SER A 183 -0.69 -13.60 5.07
C SER A 183 0.29 -13.12 6.13
N THR A 184 1.21 -13.97 6.60
CA THR A 184 2.25 -13.55 7.54
C THR A 184 3.14 -12.46 6.97
N VAL A 185 3.43 -12.51 5.67
CA VAL A 185 4.29 -11.51 5.04
C VAL A 185 3.56 -10.17 4.96
N ASP A 186 2.27 -10.19 4.63
CA ASP A 186 1.40 -9.00 4.61
C ASP A 186 1.31 -8.38 6.01
N ASN A 187 1.16 -9.21 7.03
CA ASN A 187 1.13 -8.77 8.43
C ASN A 187 2.48 -8.19 8.84
N LEU A 188 3.60 -8.85 8.57
CA LEU A 188 4.92 -8.35 8.93
C LEU A 188 5.24 -7.03 8.21
N ALA A 189 4.88 -6.91 6.92
CA ALA A 189 5.04 -5.67 6.17
C ALA A 189 4.19 -4.52 6.76
N SER A 190 2.99 -4.83 7.24
CA SER A 190 2.11 -3.87 7.91
C SER A 190 2.65 -3.43 9.27
N PHE A 191 3.07 -4.39 10.09
CA PHE A 191 3.53 -4.14 11.47
C PHE A 191 4.85 -3.38 11.52
N ILE A 192 5.78 -3.70 10.62
CA ILE A 192 7.14 -3.14 10.62
C ILE A 192 7.19 -1.79 9.90
N GLY A 193 6.20 -1.50 9.06
CA GLY A 193 6.31 -0.44 8.09
C GLY A 193 5.16 0.51 7.96
N ASP A 194 4.33 0.28 6.94
CA ASP A 194 3.19 1.13 6.62
C ASP A 194 1.99 0.25 6.30
N GLY A 195 0.90 0.47 7.05
CA GLY A 195 -0.36 -0.25 6.87
C GLY A 195 -0.91 -0.12 5.45
N THR A 196 -0.60 0.97 4.72
CA THR A 196 -1.07 1.12 3.33
C THR A 196 -0.45 0.10 2.38
N VAL A 197 0.81 -0.28 2.60
CA VAL A 197 1.50 -1.30 1.79
C VAL A 197 0.93 -2.69 2.07
N GLY A 198 0.63 -2.99 3.34
CA GLY A 198 -0.04 -4.22 3.74
C GLY A 198 -1.39 -4.44 3.07
N VAL A 199 -2.21 -3.38 3.04
CA VAL A 199 -3.51 -3.40 2.33
C VAL A 199 -3.32 -3.63 0.83
N LEU A 200 -2.30 -3.01 0.21
CA LEU A 200 -2.02 -3.19 -1.21
C LEU A 200 -1.63 -4.64 -1.55
N ILE A 201 -0.77 -5.26 -0.73
CA ILE A 201 -0.40 -6.68 -0.87
C ILE A 201 -1.65 -7.56 -0.73
N THR A 202 -2.45 -7.31 0.30
CA THR A 202 -3.69 -8.06 0.56
C THR A 202 -4.66 -7.98 -0.63
N SER A 203 -4.83 -6.79 -1.20
CA SER A 203 -5.68 -6.58 -2.37
C SER A 203 -5.18 -7.32 -3.60
N ARG A 204 -3.87 -7.38 -3.83
CA ARG A 204 -3.26 -8.16 -4.93
C ARG A 204 -3.49 -9.65 -4.73
N GLN A 205 -3.18 -10.17 -3.55
CA GLN A 205 -3.36 -11.58 -3.20
C GLN A 205 -4.83 -12.03 -3.30
N TYR A 206 -5.78 -11.14 -2.96
CA TYR A 206 -7.20 -11.37 -3.20
C TYR A 206 -7.54 -11.43 -4.70
N GLY A 207 -7.04 -10.47 -5.49
CA GLY A 207 -7.26 -10.43 -6.94
C GLY A 207 -6.68 -11.64 -7.69
N GLU A 208 -5.58 -12.21 -7.18
CA GLU A 208 -4.93 -13.42 -7.72
C GLU A 208 -5.58 -14.72 -7.24
N GLY A 209 -6.58 -14.66 -6.35
CA GLY A 209 -7.33 -15.81 -5.86
C GLY A 209 -6.66 -16.59 -4.72
N TYR A 210 -5.58 -16.06 -4.13
CA TYR A 210 -4.92 -16.68 -2.98
C TYR A 210 -5.70 -16.49 -1.68
N TYR A 211 -6.48 -15.40 -1.57
CA TYR A 211 -7.31 -15.10 -0.40
C TYR A 211 -8.80 -15.15 -0.73
N SER A 212 -9.59 -15.66 0.20
CA SER A 212 -11.03 -15.46 0.18
C SER A 212 -11.37 -14.01 0.56
N ARG A 213 -12.59 -13.58 0.21
CA ARG A 213 -13.09 -12.24 0.59
C ARG A 213 -13.02 -12.02 2.10
N ARG A 214 -13.34 -13.05 2.90
CA ARG A 214 -13.24 -13.00 4.37
C ARG A 214 -11.79 -12.76 4.81
N GLU A 215 -10.86 -13.57 4.33
CA GLU A 215 -9.45 -13.48 4.71
C GLU A 215 -8.87 -12.10 4.32
N ALA A 216 -9.12 -11.64 3.10
CA ALA A 216 -8.66 -10.32 2.64
C ALA A 216 -9.24 -9.17 3.47
N THR A 217 -10.51 -9.27 3.88
CA THR A 217 -11.15 -8.26 4.73
C THR A 217 -10.51 -8.24 6.11
N VAL A 218 -10.36 -9.41 6.75
CA VAL A 218 -9.76 -9.53 8.08
C VAL A 218 -8.31 -9.02 8.10
N ILE A 219 -7.50 -9.38 7.10
CA ILE A 219 -6.11 -8.92 7.00
C ILE A 219 -6.08 -7.39 6.84
N SER A 220 -6.89 -6.84 5.94
CA SER A 220 -6.91 -5.40 5.65
C SER A 220 -7.42 -4.56 6.83
N THR A 221 -8.37 -5.07 7.62
CA THR A 221 -8.96 -4.30 8.73
C THR A 221 -8.28 -4.51 10.07
N THR A 222 -7.67 -5.68 10.28
CA THR A 222 -7.23 -6.13 11.62
C THR A 222 -5.72 -6.32 11.71
N PHE A 223 -5.06 -6.66 10.60
CA PHE A 223 -3.62 -6.92 10.58
C PHE A 223 -2.80 -5.86 9.87
N SER A 224 -3.46 -4.94 9.15
CA SER A 224 -2.87 -3.70 8.66
C SER A 224 -2.78 -2.66 9.79
N VAL A 225 -2.25 -3.08 10.95
CA VAL A 225 -2.21 -2.29 12.18
C VAL A 225 -1.25 -1.12 12.01
N VAL A 226 -1.57 -0.02 12.67
CA VAL A 226 -0.70 1.11 12.89
C VAL A 226 0.63 0.65 13.51
N SER A 227 1.76 1.10 12.96
CA SER A 227 3.10 0.65 13.37
C SER A 227 3.36 0.87 14.87
N ILE A 228 4.19 0.02 15.48
CA ILE A 228 4.61 0.16 16.90
C ILE A 228 5.18 1.57 17.15
N THR A 229 5.93 2.12 16.19
CA THR A 229 6.46 3.47 16.28
C THR A 229 5.38 4.54 16.34
N PHE A 230 4.34 4.44 15.52
CA PHE A 230 3.23 5.39 15.62
C PHE A 230 2.44 5.21 16.92
N ALA A 231 2.28 3.97 17.41
CA ALA A 231 1.66 3.74 18.72
C ALA A 231 2.45 4.41 19.85
N ILE A 232 3.80 4.46 19.77
CA ILE A 232 4.66 5.19 20.72
C ILE A 232 4.41 6.69 20.62
N VAL A 233 4.36 7.25 19.40
CA VAL A 233 4.07 8.68 19.18
C VAL A 233 2.69 9.07 19.72
N VAL A 234 1.66 8.24 19.51
CA VAL A 234 0.32 8.45 20.07
C VAL A 234 0.38 8.40 21.60
N ALA A 235 1.04 7.40 22.18
CA ALA A 235 1.21 7.29 23.63
C ALA A 235 1.96 8.49 24.22
N GLU A 236 2.92 9.06 23.49
CA GLU A 236 3.58 10.31 23.86
C GLU A 236 2.63 11.51 23.80
N THR A 237 1.83 11.62 22.74
CA THR A 237 0.84 12.69 22.53
C THR A 237 -0.26 12.69 23.60
N VAL A 238 -0.70 11.51 24.06
CA VAL A 238 -1.67 11.37 25.15
C VAL A 238 -1.02 11.29 26.53
N HIS A 239 0.29 11.52 26.63
CA HIS A 239 1.08 11.48 27.86
C HIS A 239 1.03 10.13 28.62
N MET A 240 0.80 9.02 27.92
CA MET A 240 0.74 7.64 28.45
C MET A 240 2.01 6.80 28.17
N GLN A 241 3.10 7.43 27.76
CA GLN A 241 4.37 6.75 27.42
C GLN A 241 4.91 5.84 28.54
N ASN A 242 4.76 6.22 29.82
CA ASN A 242 5.15 5.37 30.97
C ASN A 242 4.32 4.08 31.10
N GLN A 243 3.16 4.02 30.46
CA GLN A 243 2.29 2.83 30.40
C GLN A 243 2.15 2.31 28.97
N PHE A 244 3.14 2.56 28.10
CA PHE A 244 3.09 2.16 26.69
C PHE A 244 2.74 0.68 26.51
N PHE A 245 3.31 -0.20 27.34
CA PHE A 245 3.01 -1.63 27.25
C PHE A 245 1.54 -1.95 27.54
N ALA A 246 0.96 -1.35 28.59
CA ALA A 246 -0.46 -1.54 28.92
C ALA A 246 -1.38 -0.93 27.86
N PHE A 247 -1.04 0.26 27.36
CA PHE A 247 -1.70 0.90 26.24
C PHE A 247 -1.67 0.02 24.98
N TYR A 248 -0.49 -0.45 24.58
CA TYR A 248 -0.33 -1.24 23.36
C TYR A 248 -0.99 -2.62 23.47
N LEU A 249 -0.94 -3.26 24.63
CA LEU A 249 -1.62 -4.54 24.87
C LEU A 249 -3.15 -4.36 24.81
N SER A 250 -3.68 -3.23 25.28
CA SER A 250 -5.11 -2.92 25.12
C SER A 250 -5.53 -2.77 23.65
N VAL A 251 -4.65 -2.22 22.81
CA VAL A 251 -4.88 -2.10 21.35
C VAL A 251 -4.83 -3.47 20.66
N ILE A 252 -3.94 -4.37 21.10
CA ILE A 252 -3.84 -5.74 20.52
C ILE A 252 -5.06 -6.60 20.91
N VAL A 253 -5.59 -6.43 22.12
CA VAL A 253 -6.68 -7.25 22.65
C VAL A 253 -8.06 -6.79 22.18
N SER A 254 -8.22 -5.51 21.79
CA SER A 254 -9.51 -4.95 21.33
C SER A 254 -9.92 -5.46 19.94
#